data_AF-A0A955PCK7-F1
#
_entry.id   AF-A0A955PCK7-F1
#
_cell.length_a   1.000
_cell.length_b   1.000
_cell.length_c   1.000
_cell.angle_alpha   90.00
_cell.angle_beta   90.00
_cell.angle_gamma   90.00
#
_symmetry.space_group_name_H-M   'P 1'
#
loop_
_entity.id
_entity.type
_entity.pdbx_description
1 polymer ?
#
loop_
_entity_poly.entity_id
_entity_poly.type
_entity_poly.pdbx_seq_one_letter_code
_entity_poly.pdbx_strand_id
1 'polypeptide(L)'
;MNFKILICSMALIVSMAHAQDQRPNILVILADDLGFADLGCYGSEIETPRLDALADQGLRFSQFYSTAKCHSSRVCLLSGLYCNQAGSAKLNRCTTIANVLGDAGYFTSMTGKWHLAKEPTDFGFQKYWGHLSG
;
A
#
# COMPACT_ATOMS: atom_id res chain seq x y z
N MET A 1 -1.10 -48.66 -25.18
CA MET A 1 -1.11 -47.51 -24.27
C MET A 1 -1.57 -46.30 -25.06
N ASN A 2 -2.80 -45.83 -24.81
CA ASN A 2 -3.55 -44.99 -25.76
C ASN A 2 -3.01 -43.56 -25.80
N PHE A 3 -2.35 -43.20 -26.90
CA PHE A 3 -1.78 -41.86 -27.17
C PHE A 3 -2.81 -40.72 -26.99
N LYS A 4 -4.10 -41.01 -27.21
CA LYS A 4 -5.22 -40.07 -26.98
C LYS A 4 -5.43 -39.72 -25.50
N ILE A 5 -5.18 -40.65 -24.58
CA ILE A 5 -5.31 -40.40 -23.13
C ILE A 5 -4.18 -39.49 -22.65
N LEU A 6 -2.97 -39.65 -23.21
CA LEU A 6 -1.80 -38.84 -22.87
C LEU A 6 -1.92 -37.37 -23.33
N ILE A 7 -2.55 -37.13 -24.49
CA ILE A 7 -2.77 -35.77 -25.01
C ILE A 7 -3.85 -35.03 -24.21
N CYS A 8 -4.93 -35.71 -23.81
CA CYS A 8 -5.97 -35.11 -22.98
C CYS A 8 -5.48 -34.73 -21.57
N SER A 9 -4.62 -35.56 -20.94
CA SER A 9 -4.04 -35.22 -19.63
C SER A 9 -3.01 -34.10 -19.72
N MET A 10 -2.27 -33.97 -20.82
CA MET A 10 -1.33 -32.85 -21.02
C MET A 10 -2.05 -31.50 -21.23
N ALA A 11 -3.20 -31.50 -21.92
CA ALA A 11 -4.02 -30.30 -22.09
C ALA A 11 -4.65 -29.79 -20.78
N LEU A 12 -5.04 -30.69 -19.86
CA LEU A 12 -5.60 -30.31 -18.56
C LEU A 12 -4.56 -29.64 -17.64
N ILE A 13 -3.29 -30.07 -17.71
CA ILE A 13 -2.20 -29.51 -16.90
C ILE A 13 -1.85 -28.09 -17.36
N VAL A 14 -1.93 -27.81 -18.67
CA VAL A 14 -1.64 -26.48 -19.23
C VAL A 14 -2.70 -25.44 -18.84
N SER A 15 -3.99 -25.82 -18.75
CA SER A 15 -5.06 -24.89 -18.33
C SER A 15 -4.99 -24.49 -16.86
N MET A 16 -4.40 -25.31 -15.98
CA MET A 16 -4.20 -24.92 -14.56
C MET A 16 -3.03 -23.95 -14.36
N ALA A 17 -2.07 -23.89 -15.29
CA ALA A 17 -0.90 -23.03 -15.18
C ALA A 17 -1.19 -21.54 -15.51
N HIS A 18 -2.41 -21.22 -15.97
CA HIS A 18 -2.78 -19.89 -16.45
C HIS A 18 -3.96 -19.26 -15.71
N ALA A 19 -4.18 -19.62 -14.44
CA ALA A 19 -4.96 -18.77 -13.55
C ALA A 19 -4.18 -17.46 -13.34
N GLN A 20 -4.38 -16.51 -14.26
CA GLN A 20 -3.83 -15.17 -14.13
C GLN A 20 -4.35 -14.60 -12.82
N ASP A 21 -3.43 -14.28 -11.92
CA ASP A 21 -3.73 -13.70 -10.64
C ASP A 21 -4.58 -12.44 -10.82
N GLN A 22 -5.87 -12.54 -10.51
CA GLN A 22 -6.86 -11.46 -10.73
C GLN A 22 -6.77 -10.35 -9.68
N ARG A 23 -5.84 -10.47 -8.71
CA ARG A 23 -5.64 -9.49 -7.66
C ARG A 23 -5.06 -8.19 -8.23
N PRO A 24 -5.61 -7.02 -7.90
CA PRO A 24 -5.10 -5.75 -8.40
C PRO A 24 -3.78 -5.38 -7.70
N ASN A 25 -2.89 -4.66 -8.38
CA ASN A 25 -1.77 -4.02 -7.69
C ASN A 25 -2.26 -2.86 -6.84
N ILE A 26 -1.75 -2.75 -5.62
CA ILE A 26 -2.11 -1.69 -4.67
C ILE A 26 -0.91 -0.75 -4.52
N LEU A 27 -1.09 0.51 -4.92
CA LEU A 27 -0.09 1.57 -4.76
C LEU A 27 -0.60 2.64 -3.81
N VAL A 28 0.11 2.85 -2.70
CA VAL A 28 -0.18 3.91 -1.72
C VAL A 28 0.90 4.98 -1.85
N ILE A 29 0.50 6.20 -2.24
CA ILE A 29 1.37 7.37 -2.30
C ILE A 29 1.03 8.26 -1.11
N LEU A 30 1.99 8.46 -0.20
CA LEU A 30 1.84 9.33 0.97
C LEU A 30 2.81 10.49 0.87
N ALA A 31 2.30 11.70 0.66
CA ALA A 31 3.07 12.93 0.73
C ALA A 31 3.25 13.38 2.19
N ASP A 32 4.42 13.93 2.53
CA ASP A 32 4.71 14.50 3.85
C ASP A 32 4.45 16.02 3.79
N ASP A 33 3.70 16.54 4.76
CA ASP A 33 3.34 17.97 4.90
C ASP A 33 2.68 18.63 3.67
N LEU A 34 1.99 17.85 2.84
CA LEU A 34 1.14 18.38 1.76
C LEU A 34 -0.16 18.97 2.32
N GLY A 35 -0.37 20.26 2.12
CA GLY A 35 -1.58 20.98 2.50
C GLY A 35 -2.77 20.63 1.62
N PHE A 36 -3.98 20.74 2.17
CA PHE A 36 -5.22 20.50 1.42
C PHE A 36 -5.35 21.41 0.20
N ALA A 37 -4.93 22.67 0.32
CA ALA A 37 -5.01 23.68 -0.73
C ALA A 37 -3.75 23.76 -1.62
N ASP A 38 -2.86 22.77 -1.56
CA ASP A 38 -1.62 22.73 -2.38
C ASP A 38 -1.82 22.03 -3.72
N LEU A 39 -2.97 21.38 -3.94
CA LEU A 39 -3.29 20.68 -5.19
C LEU A 39 -4.28 21.48 -6.03
N GLY A 40 -4.01 21.59 -7.33
CA GLY A 40 -4.86 22.28 -8.30
C GLY A 40 -6.30 21.78 -8.26
N CYS A 41 -6.51 20.47 -8.10
CA CYS A 41 -7.84 19.89 -7.98
C CYS A 41 -8.62 20.35 -6.73
N TYR A 42 -7.96 20.90 -5.70
CA TYR A 42 -8.61 21.56 -4.55
C TYR A 42 -8.59 23.09 -4.62
N GLY A 43 -8.21 23.67 -5.77
CA GLY A 43 -8.23 25.11 -6.02
C GLY A 43 -6.91 25.83 -5.76
N SER A 44 -5.79 25.11 -5.67
CA SER A 44 -4.45 25.70 -5.54
C SER A 44 -4.01 26.47 -6.79
N GLU A 45 -3.12 27.44 -6.60
CA GLU A 45 -2.32 28.08 -7.65
C GLU A 45 -1.13 27.22 -8.13
N ILE A 46 -0.77 26.15 -7.40
CA ILE A 46 0.33 25.26 -7.77
C ILE A 46 -0.11 24.33 -8.90
N GLU A 47 0.66 24.26 -9.98
CA GLU A 47 0.38 23.36 -11.09
C GLU A 47 0.70 21.90 -10.72
N THR A 48 -0.35 21.09 -10.48
CA THR A 48 -0.24 19.67 -10.14
C THR A 48 -0.91 18.73 -11.17
N PRO A 49 -0.63 18.86 -12.48
CA PRO A 49 -1.44 18.27 -13.55
C PRO A 49 -1.56 16.74 -13.51
N ARG A 50 -0.55 16.04 -12.94
CA ARG A 50 -0.59 14.58 -12.79
C ARG A 50 -1.51 14.12 -11.66
N LEU A 51 -1.54 14.86 -10.55
CA LEU A 51 -2.44 14.58 -9.43
C LEU A 51 -3.87 15.01 -9.77
N ASP A 52 -4.01 16.10 -10.51
CA ASP A 52 -5.32 16.58 -10.97
C ASP A 52 -5.96 15.58 -11.95
N ALA A 53 -5.19 15.04 -12.89
CA ALA A 53 -5.65 13.98 -13.78
C ALA A 53 -6.05 12.70 -13.03
N LEU A 54 -5.31 12.33 -11.98
CA LEU A 54 -5.66 11.17 -11.14
C LEU A 54 -6.98 11.40 -10.39
N ALA A 55 -7.20 12.62 -9.89
CA ALA A 55 -8.43 12.98 -9.20
C ALA A 55 -9.64 13.03 -10.14
N ASP A 56 -9.46 13.50 -11.38
CA ASP A 56 -10.52 13.57 -12.41
C ASP A 56 -10.95 12.17 -12.90
N GLN A 57 -10.00 11.23 -13.00
CA GLN A 57 -10.26 9.86 -13.44
C GLN A 57 -10.61 8.90 -12.29
N GLY A 58 -10.72 9.42 -11.07
CA GLY A 58 -10.85 8.61 -9.85
C GLY A 58 -11.90 9.14 -8.88
N LEU A 59 -11.75 8.73 -7.63
CA LEU A 59 -12.54 9.27 -6.52
C LEU A 59 -11.71 10.30 -5.76
N ARG A 60 -12.28 11.48 -5.57
CA ARG A 60 -11.69 12.56 -4.77
C ARG A 60 -12.49 12.80 -3.50
N PHE A 61 -11.83 12.82 -2.35
CA PHE A 61 -12.46 13.08 -1.06
C PHE A 61 -12.43 14.58 -0.72
N SER A 62 -13.56 15.17 -0.35
CA SER A 62 -13.61 16.52 0.23
C SER A 62 -13.41 16.54 1.74
N GLN A 63 -13.50 15.36 2.38
CA GLN A 63 -13.33 15.16 3.83
C GLN A 63 -12.49 13.91 4.08
N PHE A 64 -11.17 14.09 4.11
CA PHE A 64 -10.20 13.07 4.48
C PHE A 64 -9.29 13.65 5.56
N TYR A 65 -9.13 12.92 6.67
CA TYR A 65 -8.44 13.43 7.85
C TYR A 65 -7.21 12.59 8.19
N SER A 66 -6.09 13.27 8.36
CA SER A 66 -4.90 12.73 9.00
C SER A 66 -4.84 13.20 10.46
N THR A 67 -3.91 12.65 11.23
CA THR A 67 -3.60 13.21 12.55
C THR A 67 -2.66 14.41 12.42
N ALA A 68 -2.54 15.22 13.47
CA ALA A 68 -1.71 16.43 13.46
C ALA A 68 -0.18 16.19 13.38
N LYS A 69 0.29 14.94 13.36
CA LYS A 69 1.72 14.60 13.29
C LYS A 69 1.98 13.43 12.34
N CYS A 70 3.11 13.49 11.64
CA CYS A 70 3.53 12.48 10.68
C CYS A 70 3.61 11.07 11.30
N HIS A 71 4.20 10.91 12.50
CA HIS A 71 4.29 9.60 13.14
C HIS A 71 2.91 8.98 13.40
N SER A 72 1.97 9.74 13.99
CA SER A 72 0.66 9.20 14.37
C SER A 72 -0.20 8.91 13.15
N SER A 73 -0.08 9.72 12.09
CA SER A 73 -0.75 9.46 10.81
C SER A 73 -0.24 8.19 10.15
N ARG A 74 1.08 7.96 10.17
CA ARG A 74 1.70 6.73 9.63
C ARG A 74 1.28 5.50 10.42
N VAL A 75 1.25 5.57 11.75
CA VAL A 75 0.76 4.48 12.60
C VAL A 75 -0.70 4.14 12.27
N CYS A 76 -1.57 5.14 12.18
CA CYS A 76 -2.98 4.93 11.84
C CYS A 76 -3.15 4.30 10.45
N LEU A 77 -2.41 4.81 9.45
CA LEU A 77 -2.44 4.27 8.08
C LEU A 77 -2.01 2.79 8.03
N LEU A 78 -0.92 2.45 8.72
CA LEU A 78 -0.36 1.10 8.68
C LEU A 78 -1.18 0.09 9.48
N SER A 79 -1.84 0.51 10.56
CA SER A 79 -2.52 -0.40 11.49
C SER A 79 -4.04 -0.43 11.36
N GLY A 80 -4.65 0.62 10.78
CA GLY A 80 -6.10 0.82 10.83
C GLY A 80 -6.64 1.18 12.22
N LEU A 81 -5.77 1.48 13.19
CA LEU A 81 -6.14 1.79 14.58
C LEU A 81 -5.64 3.19 14.97
N TYR A 82 -6.23 3.79 16.01
CA TYR A 82 -5.66 5.02 16.55
C TYR A 82 -4.24 4.77 17.09
N CYS A 83 -3.36 5.76 16.94
CA CYS A 83 -1.93 5.64 17.26
C CYS A 83 -1.66 5.00 18.63
N ASN A 84 -2.39 5.43 19.67
CA ASN A 84 -2.25 4.84 21.00
C ASN A 84 -2.66 3.37 21.00
N GLN A 85 -3.78 2.96 20.39
CA GLN A 85 -4.23 1.56 20.37
C GLN A 85 -3.19 0.64 19.72
N ALA A 86 -2.53 1.09 18.65
CA ALA A 86 -1.50 0.34 17.93
C ALA A 86 -0.15 0.20 18.68
N GLY A 87 0.01 0.86 19.85
CA GLY A 87 1.30 0.88 20.57
C GLY A 87 2.25 1.98 20.09
N SER A 88 1.69 3.05 19.51
CA SER A 88 2.42 4.22 19.00
C SER A 88 3.49 3.82 17.99
N ALA A 89 4.65 4.51 17.98
CA ALA A 89 5.73 4.24 17.04
C ALA A 89 6.32 2.81 17.10
N LYS A 90 5.97 2.01 18.11
CA LYS A 90 6.43 0.62 18.23
C LYS A 90 5.61 -0.36 17.39
N LEU A 91 4.38 0.00 16.98
CA LEU A 91 3.46 -0.86 16.21
C LEU A 91 3.32 -2.30 16.78
N ASN A 92 3.41 -2.45 18.10
CA ASN A 92 3.51 -3.76 18.76
C ASN A 92 2.19 -4.29 19.31
N ARG A 93 1.07 -3.60 19.02
CA ARG A 93 -0.29 -4.00 19.44
C ARG A 93 -1.26 -4.11 18.25
N CYS A 94 -0.73 -4.39 17.07
CA CYS A 94 -1.50 -4.49 15.83
C CYS A 94 -0.78 -5.36 14.80
N THR A 95 -1.54 -5.85 13.81
CA THR A 95 -1.00 -6.34 12.54
C THR A 95 -1.03 -5.19 11.54
N THR A 96 0.05 -4.98 10.81
CA THR A 96 0.11 -3.93 9.77
C THR A 96 -0.55 -4.38 8.47
N ILE A 97 -0.98 -3.42 7.64
CA ILE A 97 -1.50 -3.67 6.29
C ILE A 97 -0.50 -4.45 5.43
N ALA A 98 0.80 -4.24 5.60
CA ALA A 98 1.83 -4.98 4.88
C ALA A 98 1.87 -6.47 5.28
N ASN A 99 1.70 -6.79 6.57
CA ASN A 99 1.55 -8.20 7.00
C ASN A 99 0.27 -8.82 6.42
N VAL A 100 -0.86 -8.12 6.51
CA VAL A 100 -2.15 -8.62 5.98
C VAL A 100 -2.07 -8.88 4.47
N LEU A 101 -1.46 -7.96 3.70
CA LEU A 101 -1.26 -8.13 2.27
C LEU A 101 -0.26 -9.26 1.97
N GLY A 102 0.81 -9.38 2.75
CA GLY A 102 1.77 -10.47 2.64
C GLY A 102 1.13 -11.85 2.82
N ASP A 103 0.33 -12.02 3.88
CA ASP A 103 -0.44 -13.26 4.14
C ASP A 103 -1.44 -13.54 3.03
N ALA A 104 -2.02 -12.49 2.45
CA ALA A 104 -2.90 -12.59 1.29
C ALA A 104 -2.16 -12.89 -0.01
N GLY A 105 -0.83 -13.05 0.00
CA GLY A 105 0.03 -13.45 -1.12
C GLY A 105 0.50 -12.31 -2.03
N TYR A 106 0.51 -11.07 -1.53
CA TYR A 106 1.11 -9.93 -2.21
C TYR A 106 2.60 -9.82 -1.90
N PHE A 107 3.36 -9.33 -2.90
CA PHE A 107 4.66 -8.75 -2.65
C PHE A 107 4.49 -7.31 -2.15
N THR A 108 5.04 -7.02 -0.98
CA THR A 108 4.98 -5.74 -0.27
C THR A 108 6.36 -5.08 -0.26
N SER A 109 6.40 -3.84 -0.72
CA SER A 109 7.60 -3.01 -0.72
C SER A 109 7.26 -1.60 -0.26
N MET A 110 8.19 -0.98 0.46
CA MET A 110 8.08 0.41 0.86
C MET A 110 9.26 1.21 0.30
N THR A 111 9.00 2.44 -0.13
CA THR A 111 10.05 3.40 -0.48
C THR A 111 9.77 4.75 0.16
N GLY A 112 10.80 5.42 0.70
CA GLY A 112 10.69 6.75 1.30
C GLY A 112 10.82 6.76 2.83
N LYS A 113 10.04 7.63 3.49
CA LYS A 113 10.16 7.93 4.93
C LYS A 113 9.43 6.91 5.79
N TRP A 114 10.12 6.27 6.73
CA TRP A 114 9.50 5.40 7.74
C TRP A 114 9.01 6.17 8.97
N HIS A 115 9.93 6.78 9.73
CA HIS A 115 9.65 7.57 10.93
C HIS A 115 8.89 6.80 12.04
N LEU A 116 9.20 5.51 12.21
CA LEU A 116 8.72 4.68 13.34
C LEU A 116 9.90 3.86 13.90
N ALA A 117 9.67 3.12 14.98
CA ALA A 117 10.71 2.25 15.54
C ALA A 117 11.05 1.11 14.56
N LYS A 118 12.28 0.57 14.65
CA LYS A 118 12.77 -0.55 13.83
C LYS A 118 12.70 -0.28 12.30
N GLU A 119 12.96 -1.30 11.49
CA GLU A 119 12.92 -1.22 10.03
C GLU A 119 11.51 -1.57 9.51
N PRO A 120 11.05 -1.02 8.37
CA PRO A 120 9.80 -1.46 7.72
C PRO A 120 9.73 -2.97 7.48
N THR A 121 10.89 -3.62 7.29
CA THR A 121 10.98 -5.08 7.11
C THR A 121 10.64 -5.87 8.36
N ASP A 122 10.67 -5.25 9.54
CA ASP A 122 10.16 -5.84 10.78
C ASP A 122 8.62 -5.80 10.88
N PHE A 123 7.94 -5.13 9.93
CA PHE A 123 6.49 -4.89 9.96
C PHE A 123 5.79 -5.31 8.67
N GLY A 124 6.28 -6.38 8.04
CA GLY A 124 5.60 -7.07 6.94
C GLY A 124 5.94 -6.58 5.53
N PHE A 125 6.80 -5.57 5.38
CA PHE A 125 7.37 -5.23 4.07
C PHE A 125 8.51 -6.19 3.73
N GLN A 126 8.52 -6.80 2.53
CA GLN A 126 9.65 -7.65 2.13
C GLN A 126 10.82 -6.87 1.52
N LYS A 127 10.58 -5.66 1.01
CA LYS A 127 11.65 -4.74 0.59
C LYS A 127 11.43 -3.33 1.10
N TYR A 128 12.53 -2.66 1.37
CA TYR A 128 12.55 -1.27 1.79
C TYR A 128 13.72 -0.51 1.18
N TRP A 129 13.47 0.74 0.77
CA TRP A 129 14.49 1.70 0.39
C TRP A 129 14.11 3.11 0.86
N GLY A 130 14.93 3.75 1.68
CA GLY A 130 14.60 5.09 2.18
C GLY A 130 15.32 5.45 3.47
N HIS A 131 14.71 6.35 4.25
CA HIS A 131 15.28 6.84 5.50
C HIS A 131 14.33 6.60 6.68
N LEU A 132 14.93 6.19 7.81
CA LEU A 132 14.18 5.79 9.00
C LEU A 132 13.75 6.96 9.88
N SER A 133 14.51 8.04 9.85
CA SER A 133 14.33 9.23 10.69
C SER A 133 13.58 10.35 9.96
N GLY A 134 13.15 11.36 10.70
CA GLY A 134 12.58 12.60 10.18
C GLY A 134 11.48 13.13 11.07
#